data_AF-S2JNN4-F1
#
_entry.id   AF-S2JNN4-F1
#
_cell.length_a   1.000
_cell.length_b   1.000
_cell.length_c   1.000
_cell.angle_alpha   90.00
_cell.angle_beta   90.00
_cell.angle_gamma   90.00
#
_symmetry.space_group_name_H-M   'P 1'
#
loop_
_entity.id
_entity.type
_entity.pdbx_description
1 polymer ?
#
loop_
_entity_poly.entity_id
_entity_poly.type
_entity_poly.pdbx_seq_one_letter_code
_entity_poly.pdbx_strand_id
1 'polypeptide(L)'
;MVKSTSKTLFLVYPCHICEDPPGYQKASKCITHIREHHGYVFPSRAVGIKRPINKDYVYETDIKKKWDEQQYACPSCWYHTDSMELLSEHLNGHDPGVTIPRRKSGTKGDSDFVYNGKFFEKKAVQTIFQQITDVTELFKDILKLKG
;
A
#
# COMPACT_ATOMS: atom_id res chain seq x y z
N MET A 1 -13.88 14.97 40.71
CA MET A 1 -13.06 13.93 40.06
C MET A 1 -13.81 13.42 38.84
N VAL A 2 -13.50 13.93 37.65
CA VAL A 2 -14.12 13.45 36.41
C VAL A 2 -13.53 12.08 36.14
N LYS A 3 -14.35 11.01 36.23
CA LYS A 3 -13.94 9.68 35.79
C LYS A 3 -13.68 9.79 34.29
N SER A 4 -12.42 9.82 33.86
CA SER A 4 -12.08 9.69 32.45
C SER A 4 -12.48 8.27 32.02
N THR A 5 -13.69 8.13 31.49
CA THR A 5 -14.15 6.87 30.91
C THR A 5 -13.38 6.69 29.60
N SER A 6 -12.35 5.84 29.63
CA SER A 6 -11.64 5.41 28.44
C SER A 6 -12.63 4.79 27.46
N LYS A 7 -12.63 5.24 26.22
CA LYS A 7 -13.53 4.72 25.17
C LYS A 7 -12.98 3.43 24.59
N THR A 8 -13.84 2.52 24.17
CA THR A 8 -13.43 1.31 23.45
C THR A 8 -13.31 1.61 21.96
N LEU A 9 -12.10 1.45 21.42
CA LEU A 9 -11.78 1.79 20.02
C LEU A 9 -11.55 0.53 19.19
N PHE A 10 -12.31 0.38 18.10
CA PHE A 10 -12.11 -0.65 17.10
C PHE A 10 -11.31 -0.10 15.92
N LEU A 11 -10.32 -0.88 15.44
CA LEU A 11 -9.42 -0.44 14.37
C LEU A 11 -9.64 -1.23 13.09
N VAL A 12 -9.86 -0.49 12.00
CA VAL A 12 -9.98 -1.02 10.64
C VAL A 12 -8.75 -0.65 9.84
N TYR A 13 -8.29 -1.56 8.99
CA TYR A 13 -7.11 -1.39 8.16
C TYR A 13 -7.56 -1.34 6.69
N PRO A 14 -7.89 -0.16 6.14
CA PRO A 14 -8.30 -0.01 4.75
C PRO A 14 -7.09 -0.02 3.80
N CYS A 15 -7.33 -0.36 2.53
CA CYS A 15 -6.35 -0.18 1.46
C CYS A 15 -6.55 1.19 0.80
N HIS A 16 -5.61 2.11 0.98
CA HIS A 16 -5.70 3.48 0.42
C HIS A 16 -5.54 3.58 -1.10
N ILE A 17 -5.21 2.47 -1.77
CA ILE A 17 -4.94 2.41 -3.22
C ILE A 17 -6.19 2.00 -4.00
N CYS A 18 -7.10 1.26 -3.36
CA CYS A 18 -8.36 0.84 -3.97
C CYS A 18 -9.33 2.01 -4.09
N GLU A 19 -10.09 2.07 -5.19
CA GLU A 19 -11.20 3.01 -5.37
C GLU A 19 -12.31 2.78 -4.32
N ASP A 20 -12.59 1.52 -3.98
CA ASP A 20 -13.43 1.11 -2.86
C ASP A 20 -12.57 0.35 -1.82
N PRO A 21 -12.07 1.03 -0.77
CA PRO A 21 -11.11 0.47 0.19
C PRO A 21 -11.71 -0.69 1.01
N PRO A 22 -11.26 -1.94 0.83
CA PRO A 22 -11.68 -3.02 1.71
C PRO A 22 -11.20 -2.76 3.15
N GLY A 23 -12.12 -2.77 4.12
CA GLY A 23 -11.80 -2.64 5.54
C GLY A 23 -11.37 -3.97 6.17
N TYR A 24 -10.07 -4.16 6.40
CA TYR A 24 -9.57 -5.37 7.06
C TYR A 24 -9.54 -5.22 8.58
N GLN A 25 -9.81 -6.31 9.33
CA GLN A 25 -9.68 -6.33 10.79
C GLN A 25 -8.25 -6.60 11.27
N LYS A 26 -7.39 -7.14 10.39
CA LYS A 26 -6.01 -7.50 10.69
C LYS A 26 -5.08 -6.79 9.73
N ALA A 27 -4.06 -6.13 10.28
CA ALA A 27 -3.02 -5.46 9.49
C ALA A 27 -2.34 -6.40 8.48
N SER A 28 -2.07 -7.66 8.87
CA SER A 28 -1.46 -8.65 7.97
C SER A 28 -2.30 -8.95 6.73
N LYS A 29 -3.64 -8.93 6.86
CA LYS A 29 -4.54 -9.10 5.70
C LYS A 29 -4.46 -7.89 4.77
N CYS A 30 -4.43 -6.67 5.32
CA CYS A 30 -4.26 -5.45 4.52
C CYS A 30 -2.91 -5.44 3.79
N ILE A 31 -1.80 -5.73 4.47
CA ILE A 31 -0.46 -5.84 3.84
C ILE A 31 -0.46 -6.91 2.75
N THR A 32 -1.07 -8.07 3.00
CA THR A 32 -1.16 -9.15 2.00
C THR A 32 -1.93 -8.70 0.77
N HIS A 33 -3.08 -8.06 0.96
CA HIS A 33 -3.85 -7.48 -0.13
C HIS A 33 -3.03 -6.45 -0.91
N ILE A 34 -2.38 -5.50 -0.23
CA ILE A 34 -1.57 -4.47 -0.88
C ILE A 34 -0.45 -5.11 -1.71
N ARG A 35 0.24 -6.10 -1.17
CA ARG A 35 1.30 -6.83 -1.88
C ARG A 35 0.78 -7.60 -3.09
N GLU A 36 -0.36 -8.27 -2.96
CA GLU A 36 -0.89 -9.17 -4.00
C GLU A 36 -1.63 -8.43 -5.12
N HIS A 37 -2.30 -7.33 -4.81
CA HIS A 37 -3.10 -6.57 -5.77
C HIS A 37 -2.40 -5.33 -6.32
N HIS A 38 -1.51 -4.70 -5.53
CA HIS A 38 -0.87 -3.43 -5.89
C HIS A 38 0.66 -3.53 -6.01
N GLY A 39 1.29 -4.62 -5.56
CA GLY A 39 2.73 -4.85 -5.69
C GLY A 39 3.62 -4.07 -4.72
N TYR A 40 3.02 -3.31 -3.80
CA TYR A 40 3.75 -2.61 -2.75
C TYR A 40 4.04 -3.51 -1.56
N VAL A 41 5.22 -3.36 -0.98
CA VAL A 41 5.63 -4.04 0.25
C VAL A 41 5.74 -3.03 1.36
N PHE A 42 4.68 -3.02 2.14
CA PHE A 42 4.61 -2.31 3.40
C PHE A 42 5.35 -3.11 4.47
N PRO A 43 6.19 -2.46 5.29
CA PRO A 43 6.86 -3.13 6.39
C PRO A 43 5.81 -3.66 7.37
N SER A 44 6.04 -4.87 7.87
CA SER A 44 5.19 -5.43 8.92
C SER A 44 5.66 -4.96 10.29
N ARG A 45 4.71 -4.77 11.21
CA ARG A 45 5.03 -4.53 12.62
C ARG A 45 5.84 -5.71 13.18
N ALA A 46 6.86 -5.40 13.98
CA ALA A 46 7.67 -6.42 14.62
C ALA A 46 6.81 -7.35 15.49
N VAL A 47 7.03 -8.66 15.33
CA VAL A 47 6.30 -9.69 16.07
C VAL A 47 6.67 -9.60 17.55
N GLY A 48 5.68 -9.74 18.43
CA GLY A 48 5.88 -9.70 19.88
C GLY A 48 5.83 -8.29 20.50
N ILE A 49 5.85 -7.22 19.68
CA ILE A 49 5.65 -5.86 20.18
C ILE A 49 4.16 -5.56 20.28
N LYS A 50 3.70 -5.23 21.49
CA LYS A 50 2.31 -4.82 21.74
C LYS A 50 2.12 -3.34 21.35
N ARG A 51 0.88 -3.01 20.95
CA ARG A 51 0.46 -1.61 20.76
C ARG A 51 0.69 -0.84 22.07
N PRO A 52 1.27 0.38 22.02
CA PRO A 52 1.40 1.23 23.19
C PRO A 52 0.06 1.48 23.87
N ILE A 53 0.06 1.53 25.20
CA ILE A 53 -1.15 1.82 25.98
C ILE A 53 -1.48 3.30 25.81
N ASN A 54 -2.74 3.59 25.50
CA ASN A 54 -3.29 4.94 25.50
C ASN A 54 -4.30 5.06 26.66
N LYS A 55 -4.29 6.16 27.41
CA LYS A 55 -5.21 6.37 28.53
C LYS A 55 -6.64 6.68 28.07
N ASP A 56 -6.77 7.23 26.87
CA ASP A 56 -8.06 7.66 26.32
C ASP A 56 -8.82 6.50 25.68
N TYR A 57 -8.11 5.43 25.30
CA TYR A 57 -8.66 4.32 24.53
C TYR A 57 -8.32 2.94 25.09
N VAL A 58 -9.30 2.05 25.03
CA VAL A 58 -9.12 0.61 25.15
C VAL A 58 -9.30 0.00 23.76
N TYR A 59 -8.24 -0.59 23.23
CA TYR A 59 -8.28 -1.16 21.88
C TYR A 59 -9.00 -2.51 21.87
N GLU A 60 -10.05 -2.62 21.07
CA GLU A 60 -10.76 -3.88 20.80
C GLU A 60 -10.39 -4.41 19.40
N THR A 61 -10.22 -5.71 19.32
CA THR A 61 -9.79 -6.41 18.10
C THR A 61 -10.87 -7.28 17.50
N ASP A 62 -11.90 -7.62 18.27
CA ASP A 62 -13.03 -8.41 17.82
C ASP A 62 -14.20 -7.50 17.40
N ILE A 63 -14.56 -7.56 16.12
CA ILE A 63 -15.69 -6.80 15.56
C ILE A 63 -17.03 -7.14 16.21
N LYS A 64 -17.16 -8.34 16.78
CA LYS A 64 -18.41 -8.82 17.38
C LYS A 64 -18.69 -8.22 18.75
N LYS A 65 -17.65 -7.67 19.39
CA LYS A 65 -17.79 -7.02 20.68
C LYS A 65 -18.25 -5.58 20.50
N LYS A 66 -18.86 -5.05 21.56
CA LYS A 66 -19.28 -3.66 21.59
C LYS A 66 -18.05 -2.76 21.65
N TRP A 67 -18.02 -1.78 20.76
CA TRP A 67 -17.04 -0.70 20.73
C TRP A 67 -17.78 0.64 20.68
N ASP A 68 -17.12 1.70 21.14
CA ASP A 68 -17.69 3.05 21.20
C ASP A 68 -17.35 3.83 19.93
N GLU A 69 -16.17 3.61 19.37
CA GLU A 69 -15.67 4.31 18.20
C GLU A 69 -14.90 3.36 17.26
N GLN A 70 -14.94 3.65 15.95
CA GLN A 70 -14.13 2.98 14.93
C GLN A 70 -13.19 3.98 14.27
N GLN A 71 -11.92 3.61 14.11
CA GLN A 71 -10.93 4.43 13.41
C GLN A 71 -10.12 3.59 12.41
N TYR A 72 -9.53 4.28 11.44
CA TYR A 72 -8.62 3.69 10.47
C TYR A 72 -7.21 3.61 11.03
N ALA A 73 -6.53 2.49 10.80
CA ALA A 73 -5.20 2.24 11.32
C ALA A 73 -4.22 1.90 10.20
N CYS A 74 -2.99 2.39 10.37
CA CYS A 74 -1.88 1.99 9.52
C CYS A 74 -1.55 0.52 9.77
N PRO A 75 -1.39 -0.31 8.73
CA PRO A 75 -1.03 -1.71 8.92
C PRO A 75 0.47 -1.88 9.26
N SER A 76 1.31 -0.89 8.97
CA SER A 76 2.77 -0.92 9.18
C SER A 76 3.24 -0.38 10.51
N CYS A 77 2.51 0.56 11.13
CA CYS A 77 2.89 1.17 12.40
C CYS A 77 1.68 1.25 13.35
N TRP A 78 1.78 2.02 14.44
CA TRP A 78 0.70 2.16 15.43
C TRP A 78 -0.23 3.35 15.17
N TYR A 79 0.05 4.16 14.15
CA TYR A 79 -0.77 5.30 13.76
C TYR A 79 -2.22 4.89 13.45
N HIS A 80 -3.15 5.76 13.85
CA HIS A 80 -4.57 5.63 13.54
C HIS A 80 -5.23 7.01 13.54
N THR A 81 -6.34 7.14 12.80
CA THR A 81 -7.09 8.38 12.62
C THR A 81 -8.53 8.04 12.21
N ASP A 82 -9.45 8.96 12.45
CA ASP A 82 -10.83 8.94 11.98
C ASP A 82 -10.98 9.35 10.51
N SER A 83 -9.95 9.95 9.90
CA SER A 83 -9.95 10.41 8.51
C SER A 83 -9.21 9.47 7.57
N MET A 84 -9.87 9.05 6.48
CA MET A 84 -9.24 8.25 5.43
C MET A 84 -8.18 9.05 4.65
N GLU A 85 -8.37 10.36 4.50
CA GLU A 85 -7.42 11.23 3.80
C GLU A 85 -6.10 11.33 4.56
N LEU A 86 -6.17 11.58 5.88
CA LEU A 86 -4.99 11.63 6.76
C LEU A 86 -4.29 10.27 6.84
N LEU A 87 -5.05 9.17 6.79
CA LEU A 87 -4.45 7.84 6.71
C LEU A 87 -3.72 7.64 5.39
N SER A 88 -4.33 8.03 4.27
CA SER A 88 -3.73 7.90 2.95
C SER A 88 -2.42 8.69 2.86
N GLU A 89 -2.43 9.94 3.32
CA GLU A 89 -1.22 10.77 3.41
C GLU A 89 -0.13 10.09 4.28
N HIS A 90 -0.52 9.59 5.46
CA HIS A 90 0.40 8.85 6.32
C HIS A 90 0.98 7.61 5.63
N LEU A 91 0.17 6.85 4.89
CA LEU A 91 0.60 5.65 4.18
C LEU A 91 1.52 5.96 3.00
N ASN A 92 1.33 7.09 2.33
CA ASN A 92 2.25 7.59 1.30
C ASN A 92 3.60 8.02 1.88
N GLY A 93 3.64 8.37 3.18
CA GLY A 93 4.88 8.66 3.91
C GLY A 93 5.68 7.42 4.30
N HIS A 94 5.08 6.22 4.24
CA HIS A 94 5.87 5.00 4.28
C HIS A 94 6.56 4.80 2.93
N ASP A 95 7.87 4.53 2.92
CA ASP A 95 8.58 4.07 1.72
C ASP A 95 8.22 2.60 1.46
N PRO A 96 7.27 2.30 0.56
CA PRO A 96 6.86 0.94 0.31
C PRO A 96 7.85 0.37 -0.70
N GLY A 97 8.72 -0.55 -0.25
CA GLY A 97 9.55 -1.31 -1.17
C GLY A 97 8.67 -1.95 -2.26
N VAL A 98 9.16 -2.07 -3.48
CA VAL A 98 8.38 -2.68 -4.58
C VAL A 98 8.74 -4.17 -4.66
N THR A 99 7.73 -5.05 -4.72
CA THR A 99 7.97 -6.46 -5.07
C THR A 99 7.04 -6.91 -6.16
N ILE A 100 7.48 -7.91 -6.93
CA ILE A 100 6.65 -8.56 -7.94
C ILE A 100 5.50 -9.27 -7.23
N PRO A 101 4.22 -8.94 -7.50
CA PRO A 101 3.07 -9.62 -6.93
C PRO A 101 3.12 -11.13 -7.20
N ARG A 102 2.81 -11.94 -6.19
CA ARG A 102 2.83 -13.41 -6.34
C ARG A 102 1.57 -13.86 -7.09
N ARG A 103 1.71 -14.23 -8.38
CA ARG A 103 0.62 -14.82 -9.16
C ARG A 103 0.12 -16.12 -8.51
N LYS A 104 -1.20 -16.35 -8.52
CA LYS A 104 -1.77 -17.69 -8.33
C LYS A 104 -1.19 -18.60 -9.42
N SER A 105 -0.61 -19.75 -9.04
CA SER A 105 0.06 -20.65 -9.98
C SER A 105 -0.93 -21.11 -11.06
N GLY A 106 -0.74 -20.69 -12.31
CA GLY A 106 -1.59 -21.10 -13.43
C GLY A 106 -1.42 -20.30 -14.72
N THR A 107 -1.12 -19.01 -14.65
CA THR A 107 -0.92 -18.16 -15.84
C THR A 107 0.55 -17.98 -16.16
N LYS A 108 1.07 -18.85 -17.04
CA LYS A 108 2.32 -18.65 -17.79
C LYS A 108 2.12 -17.51 -18.80
N GLY A 109 2.08 -16.27 -18.32
CA GLY A 109 2.23 -15.08 -19.14
C GLY A 109 3.62 -14.53 -18.92
N ASP A 110 4.52 -14.75 -19.86
CA ASP A 110 5.86 -14.20 -19.84
C ASP A 110 5.74 -12.68 -19.66
N SER A 111 6.26 -12.17 -18.54
CA SER A 111 6.70 -10.78 -18.31
C SER A 111 5.73 -9.58 -18.26
N ASP A 112 5.55 -9.04 -17.05
CA ASP A 112 4.95 -7.73 -16.78
C ASP A 112 5.98 -6.81 -16.10
N PHE A 113 6.00 -5.53 -16.47
CA PHE A 113 6.63 -4.47 -15.68
C PHE A 113 5.58 -3.84 -14.75
N VAL A 114 6.00 -3.52 -13.52
CA VAL A 114 5.15 -2.80 -12.55
C VAL A 114 5.72 -1.41 -12.35
N TYR A 115 4.92 -0.39 -12.63
CA TYR A 115 5.27 1.01 -12.37
C TYR A 115 4.08 1.70 -11.70
N ASN A 116 4.31 2.26 -10.51
CA ASN A 116 3.29 2.93 -9.70
C ASN A 116 2.03 2.08 -9.47
N GLY A 117 2.21 0.79 -9.14
CA GLY A 117 1.12 -0.16 -8.91
C GLY A 117 0.30 -0.56 -10.15
N LYS A 118 0.63 -0.03 -11.33
CA LYS A 118 0.00 -0.40 -12.61
C LYS A 118 0.86 -1.45 -13.32
N PHE A 119 0.17 -2.44 -13.88
CA PHE A 119 0.78 -3.48 -14.69
C PHE A 119 0.91 -3.00 -16.13
N PHE A 120 2.09 -3.18 -16.69
CA PHE A 120 2.38 -2.91 -18.09
C PHE A 120 2.93 -4.17 -18.74
N GLU A 121 2.39 -4.53 -19.90
CA GLU A 121 2.86 -5.68 -20.67
C GLU A 121 4.32 -5.44 -21.11
N LYS A 122 5.22 -6.41 -20.90
CA LYS A 122 6.65 -6.24 -21.28
C LYS A 122 6.83 -5.93 -22.75
N LYS A 123 6.03 -6.51 -23.63
CA LYS A 123 6.08 -6.20 -25.07
C LYS A 123 5.80 -4.72 -25.31
N ALA A 124 4.76 -4.17 -24.68
CA ALA A 124 4.42 -2.75 -24.82
C ALA A 124 5.57 -1.86 -24.30
N VAL A 125 6.14 -2.19 -23.13
CA VAL A 125 7.26 -1.43 -22.55
C VAL A 125 8.52 -1.52 -23.41
N GLN A 126 8.86 -2.71 -23.91
CA GLN A 126 10.00 -2.91 -24.81
C GLN A 126 9.83 -2.16 -26.13
N THR A 127 8.63 -2.14 -26.70
CA THR A 127 8.34 -1.34 -27.90
C THR A 127 8.57 0.15 -27.63
N ILE A 128 8.14 0.67 -26.48
CA ILE A 128 8.40 2.06 -26.10
C ILE A 128 9.89 2.33 -25.97
N PHE A 129 10.65 1.45 -25.30
CA PHE A 129 12.10 1.58 -25.20
C PHE A 129 12.79 1.57 -26.56
N GLN A 130 12.34 0.71 -27.49
CA GLN A 130 12.89 0.67 -28.84
C GLN A 130 12.61 1.98 -29.58
N GLN A 131 11.37 2.49 -29.52
CA GLN A 131 11.02 3.77 -30.14
C GLN A 131 11.86 4.94 -29.60
N ILE A 132 12.10 4.99 -28.29
CA ILE A 132 12.98 5.99 -27.69
C ILE A 132 14.40 5.85 -28.23
N THR A 133 14.90 4.62 -28.33
CA THR A 133 16.24 4.34 -28.86
C THR A 133 16.37 4.79 -30.30
N ASP A 134 15.42 4.42 -31.17
CA ASP A 134 15.39 4.80 -32.59
C ASP A 134 15.38 6.33 -32.76
N VAL A 135 14.60 7.04 -31.95
CA VAL A 135 14.58 8.51 -31.94
C VAL A 135 15.93 9.07 -31.51
N THR A 136 16.56 8.52 -30.47
CA THR A 136 17.89 9.00 -30.04
C THR A 136 18.99 8.76 -31.08
N GLU A 137 18.91 7.68 -31.86
CA GLU A 137 19.83 7.41 -32.96
C GLU A 137 19.64 8.40 -34.11
N LEU A 138 18.39 8.68 -34.51
CA LEU A 138 18.08 9.72 -35.49
C LEU A 138 18.64 11.09 -35.09
N PHE A 139 18.50 11.48 -33.82
CA PHE A 139 19.08 12.73 -33.34
C PHE A 139 20.62 12.75 -33.39
N LYS A 140 21.29 11.64 -33.09
CA LYS A 140 22.76 11.56 -33.19
C LYS A 140 23.23 11.76 -34.63
N ASP A 141 22.52 11.20 -35.61
CA ASP A 141 22.89 11.34 -37.01
C ASP A 141 22.65 12.76 -37.53
N ILE A 142 21.55 13.41 -37.12
CA ILE A 142 21.30 14.83 -37.43
C ILE A 142 22.39 15.74 -36.83
N LEU A 143 22.84 15.46 -35.61
CA LEU A 143 23.89 16.24 -34.95
C LEU A 143 25.26 16.03 -35.61
N LYS A 144 25.55 14.83 -36.12
CA LYS A 144 26.78 14.55 -36.89
C LYS A 144 26.81 15.18 -38.27
N LEU A 145 25.65 15.41 -38.89
CA LEU A 145 25.53 16.06 -40.21
C LEU A 145 25.65 17.59 -40.14
N LYS A 146 25.62 18.18 -38.94
CA LYS A 146 25.74 19.63 -38.71
C LYS A 146 27.14 20.08 -38.23
N GLY A 147 28.10 19.15 -38.11
CA GLY A 147 29.51 19.44 -37.84
C GLY A 147 30.36 19.17 -39.07
#